data_AF-A0A1M3QFP5-F1
#
_entry.id   AF-A0A1M3QFP5-F1
#
_cell.length_a   1.000
_cell.length_b   1.000
_cell.length_c   1.000
_cell.angle_alpha   90.00
_cell.angle_beta   90.00
_cell.angle_gamma   90.00
#
_symmetry.space_group_name_H-M   'P 1'
#
loop_
_entity.id
_entity.type
_entity.pdbx_description
1 polymer ?
#
loop_
_entity_poly.entity_id
_entity_poly.type
_entity_poly.pdbx_seq_one_letter_code
_entity_poly.pdbx_strand_id
1 'polypeptide(L)'
;MKLLFKFFFTILIFMNACQSEQQKKKEQINILKTDAVNTLRDILKNQQGWVKVHAAEFLIWTGNPQGVKEAYLNELELFADKPQYRIGIWRVLSQLSAGEEEGKYKSLVEKAFIDTAGKDRIHAIETMAKLKMSPLPEHKAITNAALHSDIKSLSAYTHWAVAYTSEDSMKTARQFFLSRVMDTKEDLLTRRIAAYVLRNSGCLSKNDWIALSEMVVAMPKEGEGRLSFLNAALLTATENEKQTGLFEKIFDEFIVEGNRKDKAARMDIAAGLAIIGSGDHLPLLAGWMHNVDESGVAADDADVQASAAYAILKIAERISNNN
;
A
#
# COMPACT_ATOMS: atom_id res chain seq x y z
N MET A 1 29.85 -42.51 -33.42
CA MET A 1 30.69 -41.87 -32.37
C MET A 1 30.90 -40.36 -32.56
N LYS A 2 31.20 -39.85 -33.78
CA LYS A 2 31.39 -38.40 -34.02
C LYS A 2 30.11 -37.53 -33.93
N LEU A 3 28.91 -38.09 -34.12
CA LEU A 3 27.64 -37.35 -33.94
C LEU A 3 27.24 -37.17 -32.47
N LEU A 4 27.50 -38.18 -31.63
CA LEU A 4 27.20 -38.14 -30.18
C LEU A 4 28.08 -37.13 -29.43
N PHE A 5 29.33 -36.94 -29.86
CA PHE A 5 30.24 -35.97 -29.25
C PHE A 5 29.88 -34.51 -29.58
N LYS A 6 29.35 -34.24 -30.78
CA LYS A 6 28.83 -32.92 -31.15
C LYS A 6 27.56 -32.57 -30.38
N PHE A 7 26.69 -33.54 -30.10
CA PHE A 7 25.46 -33.31 -29.33
C PHE A 7 25.76 -32.97 -27.86
N PHE A 8 26.77 -33.61 -27.26
CA PHE A 8 27.20 -33.35 -25.88
C PHE A 8 27.86 -31.97 -25.70
N PHE A 9 28.60 -31.49 -26.71
CA PHE A 9 29.28 -30.19 -26.63
C PHE A 9 28.30 -29.01 -26.74
N THR A 10 27.22 -29.14 -27.50
CA THR A 10 26.18 -28.10 -27.60
C THR A 10 25.38 -27.99 -26.29
N ILE A 11 25.04 -29.10 -25.65
CA ILE A 11 24.31 -29.11 -24.36
C ILE A 11 25.12 -28.42 -23.24
N LEU A 12 26.44 -28.61 -23.20
CA LEU A 12 27.30 -27.98 -22.19
C LEU A 12 27.43 -26.45 -22.36
N ILE A 13 27.37 -25.94 -23.59
CA ILE A 13 27.42 -24.49 -23.87
C ILE A 13 26.08 -23.83 -23.51
N PHE A 14 24.95 -24.48 -23.79
CA PHE A 14 23.62 -23.97 -23.40
C PHE A 14 23.41 -23.96 -21.87
N MET A 15 23.94 -24.96 -21.15
CA MET A 15 23.85 -24.98 -19.68
C MET A 15 24.67 -23.87 -19.00
N ASN A 16 25.87 -23.57 -19.51
CA ASN A 16 26.71 -22.47 -18.99
C ASN A 16 26.12 -21.07 -19.31
N ALA A 17 25.50 -20.90 -20.47
CA ALA A 17 24.87 -19.63 -20.86
C ALA A 17 23.66 -19.29 -19.97
N CYS A 18 22.75 -20.25 -19.76
CA CYS A 18 21.59 -20.08 -18.87
C CYS A 18 22.00 -19.78 -17.42
N GLN A 19 23.04 -20.43 -16.90
CA GLN A 19 23.54 -20.19 -15.54
C GLN A 19 24.13 -18.77 -15.41
N SER A 20 24.80 -18.26 -16.44
CA SER A 20 25.36 -16.90 -16.44
C SER A 20 24.28 -15.81 -16.47
N GLU A 21 23.17 -16.03 -17.15
CA GLU A 21 22.07 -15.07 -17.28
C GLU A 21 21.21 -15.00 -16.01
N GLN A 22 20.91 -16.15 -15.41
CA GLN A 22 20.21 -16.22 -14.12
C GLN A 22 21.03 -15.56 -13.00
N GLN A 23 22.35 -15.75 -13.00
CA GLN A 23 23.24 -15.12 -12.03
C GLN A 23 23.30 -13.59 -12.22
N LYS A 24 23.37 -13.09 -13.45
CA LYS A 24 23.29 -11.64 -13.74
C LYS A 24 21.96 -11.04 -13.28
N LYS A 25 20.84 -11.71 -13.54
CA LYS A 25 19.50 -11.25 -13.12
C LYS A 25 19.41 -11.17 -11.59
N LYS A 26 19.93 -12.18 -10.88
CA LYS A 26 19.97 -12.19 -9.41
C LYS A 26 20.81 -11.04 -8.86
N GLU A 27 21.98 -10.79 -9.45
CA GLU A 27 22.83 -9.67 -9.06
C GLU A 27 22.14 -8.32 -9.27
N GLN A 28 21.51 -8.12 -10.43
CA GLN A 28 20.76 -6.89 -10.72
C GLN A 28 19.63 -6.65 -9.72
N ILE A 29 18.90 -7.70 -9.34
CA ILE A 29 17.84 -7.60 -8.32
C ILE A 29 18.42 -7.23 -6.95
N ASN A 30 19.58 -7.78 -6.57
CA ASN A 30 20.23 -7.45 -5.30
C ASN A 30 20.71 -5.99 -5.26
N ILE A 31 21.23 -5.47 -6.37
CA ILE A 31 21.59 -4.05 -6.52
C ILE A 31 20.33 -3.20 -6.32
N LEU A 32 19.24 -3.48 -7.04
CA LEU A 32 17.98 -2.74 -6.91
C LEU A 32 17.40 -2.78 -5.49
N LYS A 33 17.51 -3.92 -4.78
CA LYS A 33 17.10 -4.00 -3.36
C LYS A 33 17.92 -3.05 -2.50
N THR A 34 19.23 -3.02 -2.70
CA THR A 34 20.13 -2.14 -1.95
C THR A 34 19.81 -0.68 -2.22
N ASP A 35 19.62 -0.31 -3.49
CA ASP A 35 19.26 1.04 -3.91
C ASP A 35 17.91 1.48 -3.33
N ALA A 36 16.92 0.57 -3.31
CA ALA A 36 15.60 0.84 -2.72
C ALA A 36 15.67 1.08 -1.21
N VAL A 37 16.44 0.28 -0.47
CA VAL A 37 16.64 0.51 0.98
C VAL A 37 17.36 1.83 1.22
N ASN A 38 18.39 2.15 0.43
CA ASN A 38 19.12 3.40 0.56
C ASN A 38 18.23 4.61 0.26
N THR A 39 17.42 4.54 -0.80
CA THR A 39 16.44 5.58 -1.14
C THR A 39 15.47 5.84 0.02
N LEU A 40 14.91 4.78 0.61
CA LEU A 40 14.02 4.93 1.77
C LEU A 40 14.72 5.54 2.99
N ARG A 41 15.99 5.18 3.24
CA ARG A 41 16.79 5.76 4.33
C ARG A 41 17.13 7.23 4.10
N ASP A 42 17.43 7.61 2.87
CA ASP A 42 17.69 9.00 2.50
C ASP A 42 16.42 9.85 2.65
N ILE A 43 15.27 9.33 2.25
CA ILE A 43 13.97 9.98 2.45
C ILE A 43 13.66 10.11 3.94
N LEU A 44 13.85 9.04 4.73
CA LEU A 44 13.68 9.06 6.19
C LEU A 44 14.55 10.16 6.85
N LYS A 45 15.78 10.35 6.37
CA LYS A 45 16.71 11.33 6.91
C LYS A 45 16.34 12.77 6.53
N ASN A 46 15.96 13.00 5.27
CA ASN A 46 15.90 14.35 4.70
C ASN A 46 14.48 14.93 4.59
N GLN A 47 13.45 14.09 4.56
CA GLN A 47 12.05 14.54 4.46
C GLN A 47 11.41 14.77 5.83
N GLN A 48 10.19 15.32 5.80
CA GLN A 48 9.41 15.69 6.98
C GLN A 48 7.95 15.27 6.78
N GLY A 49 7.17 15.22 7.87
CA GLY A 49 5.73 14.99 7.79
C GLY A 49 5.38 13.61 7.23
N TRP A 50 4.31 13.53 6.45
CA TRP A 50 3.78 12.26 5.93
C TRP A 50 4.74 11.50 5.02
N VAL A 51 5.60 12.20 4.27
CA VAL A 51 6.62 11.55 3.43
C VAL A 51 7.58 10.72 4.27
N LYS A 52 8.01 11.27 5.42
CA LYS A 52 8.86 10.56 6.38
C LYS A 52 8.13 9.37 7.01
N VAL A 53 6.81 9.48 7.24
CA VAL A 53 5.96 8.38 7.75
C VAL A 53 5.91 7.24 6.76
N HIS A 54 5.65 7.51 5.48
CA HIS A 54 5.62 6.48 4.46
C HIS A 54 6.97 5.76 4.34
N ALA A 55 8.09 6.48 4.30
CA ALA A 55 9.42 5.86 4.23
C ALA A 55 9.72 4.96 5.45
N ALA A 56 9.36 5.41 6.65
CA ALA A 56 9.51 4.62 7.87
C ALA A 56 8.67 3.34 7.85
N GLU A 57 7.39 3.47 7.47
CA GLU A 57 6.48 2.33 7.37
C GLU A 57 6.95 1.32 6.32
N PHE A 58 7.40 1.78 5.15
CA PHE A 58 7.96 0.91 4.12
C PHE A 58 9.24 0.18 4.56
N LEU A 59 10.12 0.85 5.32
CA LEU A 59 11.29 0.20 5.92
C LEU A 59 10.89 -0.89 6.92
N ILE A 60 9.90 -0.62 7.77
CA ILE A 60 9.37 -1.61 8.73
C ILE A 60 8.76 -2.81 7.99
N TRP A 61 7.85 -2.56 7.04
CA TRP A 61 7.10 -3.60 6.34
C TRP A 61 7.95 -4.48 5.41
N THR A 62 9.16 -4.02 5.06
CA THR A 62 10.10 -4.77 4.22
C THR A 62 11.24 -5.42 5.03
N GLY A 63 11.18 -5.36 6.36
CA GLY A 63 12.18 -5.98 7.24
C GLY A 63 13.49 -5.20 7.36
N ASN A 64 13.48 -3.90 7.07
CA ASN A 64 14.64 -3.01 7.14
C ASN A 64 14.49 -1.88 8.19
N PRO A 65 14.07 -2.16 9.45
CA PRO A 65 13.70 -1.12 10.43
C PRO A 65 14.87 -0.36 11.06
N GLN A 66 16.12 -0.66 10.68
CA GLN A 66 17.30 -0.12 11.34
C GLN A 66 17.33 1.42 11.24
N GLY A 67 17.51 2.09 12.39
CA GLY A 67 17.53 3.55 12.51
C GLY A 67 16.16 4.23 12.55
N VAL A 68 15.06 3.53 12.21
CA VAL A 68 13.72 4.13 12.19
C VAL A 68 13.27 4.55 13.59
N LYS A 69 13.50 3.71 14.61
CA LYS A 69 13.09 4.02 15.99
C LYS A 69 13.76 5.28 16.53
N GLU A 70 15.08 5.40 16.35
CA GLU A 70 15.84 6.59 16.77
C GLU A 70 15.34 7.85 16.07
N ALA A 71 15.14 7.79 14.75
CA ALA A 71 14.58 8.91 14.00
C ALA A 71 13.21 9.35 14.54
N TYR A 72 12.34 8.40 14.91
CA TYR A 72 10.99 8.70 15.37
C TYR A 72 10.88 9.09 16.84
N LEU A 73 11.84 8.70 17.68
CA LEU A 73 11.96 9.28 19.02
C LEU A 73 12.31 10.77 18.92
N ASN A 74 13.22 11.14 18.01
CA ASN A 74 13.53 12.55 17.74
C ASN A 74 12.32 13.31 17.16
N GLU A 75 11.57 12.70 16.22
CA GLU A 75 10.32 13.30 15.72
C GLU A 75 9.30 13.51 16.85
N LEU A 76 9.18 12.54 17.77
CA LEU A 76 8.29 12.65 18.92
C LEU A 76 8.68 13.84 19.82
N GLU A 77 9.96 14.02 20.11
CA GLU A 77 10.46 15.15 20.90
C GLU A 77 10.13 16.51 20.26
N LEU A 78 10.30 16.62 18.93
CA LEU A 78 10.11 17.87 18.20
C LEU A 78 8.65 18.18 17.89
N PHE A 79 7.81 17.17 17.72
CA PHE A 79 6.48 17.32 17.12
C PHE A 79 5.35 16.65 17.91
N ALA A 80 5.53 16.32 19.18
CA ALA A 80 4.49 15.77 20.06
C ALA A 80 3.20 16.64 20.08
N ASP A 81 3.33 17.95 19.94
CA ASP A 81 2.20 18.89 19.98
C ASP A 81 1.61 19.21 18.60
N LYS A 82 2.20 18.71 17.51
CA LYS A 82 1.72 18.97 16.16
C LYS A 82 0.53 18.04 15.84
N PRO A 83 -0.71 18.57 15.74
CA PRO A 83 -1.88 17.74 15.46
C PRO A 83 -1.70 16.99 14.12
N GLN A 84 -2.35 15.84 14.03
CA GLN A 84 -2.36 14.91 12.90
C GLN A 84 -1.01 14.22 12.69
N TYR A 85 0.10 14.97 12.66
CA TYR A 85 1.43 14.40 12.47
C TYR A 85 1.86 13.52 13.64
N ARG A 86 1.58 13.93 14.88
CA ARG A 86 1.84 13.10 16.07
C ARG A 86 1.17 11.72 16.04
N ILE A 87 0.03 11.60 15.36
CA ILE A 87 -0.63 10.30 15.17
C ILE A 87 0.21 9.39 14.28
N GLY A 88 0.79 9.92 13.21
CA GLY A 88 1.74 9.20 12.36
C GLY A 88 2.99 8.76 13.12
N ILE A 89 3.51 9.63 14.01
CA ILE A 89 4.65 9.31 14.87
C ILE A 89 4.31 8.14 15.81
N TRP A 90 3.19 8.20 16.52
CA TRP A 90 2.75 7.11 17.40
C TRP A 90 2.49 5.82 16.63
N ARG A 91 1.94 5.91 15.40
CA ARG A 91 1.74 4.74 14.53
C ARG A 91 3.06 4.06 14.20
N VAL A 92 4.08 4.80 13.79
CA VAL A 92 5.41 4.25 13.48
C VAL A 92 6.06 3.66 14.73
N LEU A 93 6.05 4.38 15.85
CA LEU A 93 6.64 3.88 17.10
C LEU A 93 5.93 2.63 17.62
N SER A 94 4.60 2.54 17.50
CA SER A 94 3.85 1.35 17.90
C SER A 94 4.28 0.09 17.12
N GLN A 95 4.57 0.22 15.82
CA GLN A 95 5.01 -0.89 14.97
C GLN A 95 6.47 -1.33 15.25
N LEU A 96 7.26 -0.48 15.92
CA LEU A 96 8.67 -0.74 16.26
C LEU A 96 8.87 -1.18 17.71
N SER A 97 7.79 -1.23 18.49
CA SER A 97 7.79 -1.52 19.92
C SER A 97 7.07 -2.83 20.21
N ALA A 98 7.24 -3.33 21.43
CA ALA A 98 6.52 -4.51 21.93
C ALA A 98 6.10 -4.29 23.40
N GLY A 99 5.07 -5.00 23.84
CA GLY A 99 4.63 -4.99 25.24
C GLY A 99 4.11 -3.62 25.68
N GLU A 100 4.59 -3.14 26.84
CA GLU A 100 4.12 -1.89 27.45
C GLU A 100 4.37 -0.67 26.56
N GLU A 101 5.51 -0.61 25.87
CA GLU A 101 5.85 0.52 25.01
C GLU A 101 4.93 0.61 23.79
N GLU A 102 4.60 -0.52 23.16
CA GLU A 102 3.61 -0.58 22.09
C GLU A 102 2.23 -0.15 22.61
N GLY A 103 1.82 -0.69 23.77
CA GLY A 103 0.56 -0.35 24.43
C GLY A 103 0.42 1.14 24.72
N LYS A 104 1.50 1.81 25.15
CA LYS A 104 1.54 3.26 25.35
C LYS A 104 1.17 4.03 24.09
N TYR A 105 1.81 3.74 22.96
CA TYR A 105 1.53 4.46 21.71
C TYR A 105 0.14 4.16 21.15
N LYS A 106 -0.32 2.91 21.23
CA LYS A 106 -1.68 2.53 20.87
C LYS A 106 -2.73 3.25 21.72
N SER A 107 -2.50 3.38 23.02
CA SER A 107 -3.38 4.14 23.92
C SER A 107 -3.42 5.63 23.60
N LEU A 108 -2.30 6.23 23.16
CA LEU A 108 -2.29 7.62 22.71
C LEU A 108 -3.16 7.84 21.47
N VAL A 109 -3.08 6.93 20.50
CA VAL A 109 -3.96 6.95 19.30
C VAL A 109 -5.43 6.81 19.71
N GLU A 110 -5.75 5.84 20.57
CA GLU A 110 -7.12 5.62 21.05
C GLU A 110 -7.68 6.85 21.78
N LYS A 111 -6.89 7.46 22.68
CA LYS A 111 -7.25 8.70 23.37
C LYS A 111 -7.57 9.84 22.40
N ALA A 112 -6.80 9.96 21.32
CA ALA A 112 -7.04 10.96 20.29
C ALA A 112 -8.33 10.70 19.49
N PHE A 113 -8.78 9.44 19.36
CA PHE A 113 -10.08 9.13 18.74
C PHE A 113 -11.27 9.46 19.66
N ILE A 114 -11.15 9.16 20.95
CA ILE A 114 -12.25 9.41 21.91
C ILE A 114 -12.41 10.88 22.29
N ASP A 115 -11.39 11.71 22.06
CA ASP A 115 -11.50 13.16 22.13
C ASP A 115 -12.37 13.70 20.98
N THR A 116 -13.68 13.80 21.23
CA THR A 116 -14.66 14.18 20.21
C THR A 116 -14.50 15.59 19.66
N ALA A 117 -13.82 16.49 20.39
CA ALA A 117 -13.51 17.86 19.98
C ALA A 117 -12.07 18.00 19.43
N GLY A 118 -11.28 16.94 19.49
CA GLY A 118 -9.88 16.91 19.12
C GLY A 118 -9.64 17.01 17.61
N LYS A 119 -8.56 17.69 17.23
CA LYS A 119 -8.13 17.86 15.82
C LYS A 119 -7.59 16.58 15.17
N ASP A 120 -7.33 15.55 15.98
CA ASP A 120 -6.68 14.31 15.55
C ASP A 120 -7.66 13.19 15.23
N ARG A 121 -8.93 13.34 15.60
CA ARG A 121 -9.91 12.26 15.69
C ARG A 121 -10.01 11.40 14.42
N ILE A 122 -10.00 12.03 13.26
CA ILE A 122 -10.05 11.35 11.94
C ILE A 122 -8.78 10.53 11.70
N HIS A 123 -7.60 11.13 11.94
CA HIS A 123 -6.31 10.46 11.75
C HIS A 123 -6.09 9.33 12.76
N ALA A 124 -6.61 9.51 13.98
CA ALA A 124 -6.58 8.52 15.04
C ALA A 124 -7.37 7.26 14.63
N ILE A 125 -8.62 7.40 14.18
CA ILE A 125 -9.41 6.24 13.77
C ILE A 125 -8.88 5.55 12.50
N GLU A 126 -8.34 6.32 11.55
CA GLU A 126 -7.64 5.75 10.39
C GLU A 126 -6.42 4.95 10.83
N THR A 127 -5.66 5.46 11.80
CA THR A 127 -4.49 4.79 12.37
C THR A 127 -4.89 3.54 13.14
N MET A 128 -5.97 3.57 13.93
CA MET A 128 -6.51 2.37 14.56
C MET A 128 -6.82 1.31 13.51
N ALA A 129 -7.49 1.67 12.41
CA ALA A 129 -7.80 0.74 11.34
C ALA A 129 -6.53 0.17 10.68
N LYS A 130 -5.52 1.00 10.38
CA LYS A 130 -4.22 0.56 9.83
C LYS A 130 -3.46 -0.38 10.77
N LEU A 131 -3.57 -0.15 12.08
CA LEU A 131 -3.01 -1.01 13.13
C LEU A 131 -3.91 -2.22 13.47
N LYS A 132 -5.02 -2.41 12.74
CA LYS A 132 -6.01 -3.47 12.95
C LYS A 132 -6.62 -3.46 14.36
N MET A 133 -6.78 -2.27 14.93
CA MET A 133 -7.41 -2.01 16.21
C MET A 133 -8.86 -1.57 16.01
N SER A 134 -9.72 -2.01 16.92
CA SER A 134 -11.11 -1.58 17.01
C SER A 134 -11.33 -0.79 18.30
N PRO A 135 -12.10 0.31 18.28
CA PRO A 135 -12.55 0.99 19.50
C PRO A 135 -13.71 0.28 20.21
N LEU A 136 -14.25 -0.79 19.61
CA LEU A 136 -15.23 -1.68 20.25
C LEU A 136 -14.53 -2.87 20.91
N PRO A 137 -15.09 -3.35 22.04
CA PRO A 137 -16.33 -2.89 22.71
C PRO A 137 -16.19 -1.67 23.64
N GLU A 138 -14.98 -1.24 23.99
CA GLU A 138 -14.65 -0.34 25.09
C GLU A 138 -15.28 1.07 24.94
N HIS A 139 -15.39 1.57 23.71
CA HIS A 139 -15.86 2.92 23.41
C HIS A 139 -17.13 2.92 22.55
N LYS A 140 -18.09 2.04 22.88
CA LYS A 140 -19.33 1.81 22.11
C LYS A 140 -20.11 3.09 21.75
N ALA A 141 -20.37 3.97 22.71
CA ALA A 141 -21.19 5.17 22.46
C ALA A 141 -20.52 6.13 21.47
N ILE A 142 -19.22 6.43 21.68
CA ILE A 142 -18.43 7.31 20.81
C ILE A 142 -18.28 6.69 19.42
N THR A 143 -18.04 5.38 19.35
CA THR A 143 -17.91 4.64 18.09
C THR A 143 -19.22 4.66 17.31
N ASN A 144 -20.36 4.39 17.95
CA ASN A 144 -21.67 4.44 17.30
C ASN A 144 -21.98 5.84 16.75
N ALA A 145 -21.63 6.90 17.49
CA ALA A 145 -21.77 8.27 16.98
C ALA A 145 -20.86 8.52 15.77
N ALA A 146 -19.62 8.03 15.79
CA ALA A 146 -18.69 8.22 14.68
C ALA A 146 -19.11 7.45 13.41
N LEU A 147 -19.66 6.23 13.55
CA LEU A 147 -20.20 5.44 12.43
C LEU A 147 -21.31 6.21 11.66
N HIS A 148 -22.13 6.97 12.36
CA HIS A 148 -23.24 7.75 11.80
C HIS A 148 -22.91 9.24 11.60
N SER A 149 -21.63 9.60 11.64
CA SER A 149 -21.19 10.99 11.49
C SER A 149 -21.43 11.51 10.08
N ASP A 150 -21.85 12.78 9.97
CA ASP A 150 -21.90 13.50 8.69
C ASP A 150 -20.49 13.77 8.12
N ILE A 151 -19.45 13.69 8.96
CA ILE A 151 -18.06 13.72 8.51
C ILE A 151 -17.73 12.37 7.87
N LYS A 152 -17.82 12.33 6.54
CA LYS A 152 -17.69 11.09 5.74
C LYS A 152 -16.41 10.31 6.01
N SER A 153 -15.27 10.98 6.12
CA SER A 153 -13.99 10.32 6.44
C SER A 153 -13.98 9.69 7.83
N LEU A 154 -14.54 10.37 8.84
CA LEU A 154 -14.67 9.83 10.19
C LEU A 154 -15.55 8.57 10.18
N SER A 155 -16.72 8.62 9.54
CA SER A 155 -17.62 7.46 9.42
C SER A 155 -16.94 6.30 8.69
N ALA A 156 -16.34 6.56 7.53
CA ALA A 156 -15.69 5.53 6.72
C ALA A 156 -14.52 4.86 7.47
N TYR A 157 -13.62 5.62 8.09
CA TYR A 157 -12.52 5.01 8.86
C TYR A 157 -13.00 4.33 10.14
N THR A 158 -14.10 4.78 10.75
CA THR A 158 -14.72 4.05 11.87
C THR A 158 -15.27 2.71 11.41
N HIS A 159 -15.96 2.65 10.26
CA HIS A 159 -16.41 1.40 9.65
C HIS A 159 -15.24 0.44 9.36
N TRP A 160 -14.09 0.97 8.94
CA TRP A 160 -12.90 0.15 8.74
C TRP A 160 -12.31 -0.36 10.05
N ALA A 161 -12.17 0.48 11.08
CA ALA A 161 -11.62 0.07 12.37
C ALA A 161 -12.47 -1.03 13.04
N VAL A 162 -13.81 -0.88 13.03
CA VAL A 162 -14.71 -1.89 13.63
C VAL A 162 -14.75 -3.20 12.84
N ALA A 163 -14.30 -3.22 11.58
CA ALA A 163 -14.20 -4.43 10.77
C ALA A 163 -13.27 -5.47 11.40
N TYR A 164 -12.32 -5.05 12.24
CA TYR A 164 -11.37 -5.94 12.92
C TYR A 164 -11.92 -6.58 14.21
N THR A 165 -13.18 -6.32 14.58
CA THR A 165 -13.82 -6.97 15.74
C THR A 165 -14.05 -8.46 15.57
N SER A 166 -14.31 -8.91 14.34
CA SER A 166 -14.50 -10.32 13.98
C SER A 166 -14.42 -10.52 12.47
N GLU A 167 -14.28 -11.77 12.02
CA GLU A 167 -14.31 -12.09 10.58
C GLU A 167 -15.64 -11.70 9.92
N ASP A 168 -16.75 -11.84 10.62
CA ASP A 168 -18.06 -11.46 10.10
C ASP A 168 -18.19 -9.94 9.96
N SER A 169 -17.65 -9.18 10.91
CA SER A 169 -17.55 -7.71 10.79
C SER A 169 -16.72 -7.31 9.56
N MET A 170 -15.64 -8.04 9.25
CA MET A 170 -14.85 -7.80 8.03
C MET A 170 -15.62 -8.11 6.74
N LYS A 171 -16.46 -9.16 6.72
CA LYS A 171 -17.36 -9.43 5.58
C LYS A 171 -18.38 -8.31 5.41
N THR A 172 -19.02 -7.87 6.50
CA THR A 172 -19.99 -6.77 6.49
C THR A 172 -19.34 -5.46 6.03
N ALA A 173 -18.14 -5.16 6.51
CA ALA A 173 -17.40 -3.97 6.09
C ALA A 173 -17.09 -3.99 4.58
N ARG A 174 -16.64 -5.13 4.03
CA ARG A 174 -16.43 -5.27 2.59
C ARG A 174 -17.69 -4.99 1.78
N GLN A 175 -18.84 -5.52 2.19
CA GLN A 175 -20.12 -5.24 1.52
C GLN A 175 -20.51 -3.77 1.62
N PHE A 176 -20.33 -3.16 2.80
CA PHE A 176 -20.56 -1.74 2.99
C PHE A 176 -19.72 -0.90 2.03
N PHE A 177 -18.40 -1.09 1.99
CA PHE A 177 -17.53 -0.30 1.13
C PHE A 177 -17.73 -0.60 -0.36
N LEU A 178 -18.04 -1.83 -0.74
CA LEU A 178 -18.43 -2.15 -2.12
C LEU A 178 -19.67 -1.35 -2.52
N SER A 179 -20.70 -1.31 -1.69
CA SER A 179 -21.91 -0.53 -1.97
C SER A 179 -21.61 0.96 -2.14
N ARG A 180 -20.66 1.51 -1.38
CA ARG A 180 -20.21 2.90 -1.51
C ARG A 180 -19.48 3.14 -2.83
N VAL A 181 -18.53 2.28 -3.21
CA VAL A 181 -17.80 2.41 -4.49
C VAL A 181 -18.75 2.35 -5.69
N MET A 182 -19.76 1.48 -5.62
CA MET A 182 -20.72 1.24 -6.70
C MET A 182 -21.82 2.30 -6.80
N ASP A 183 -22.04 3.10 -5.76
CA ASP A 183 -23.07 4.13 -5.75
C ASP A 183 -22.63 5.38 -6.52
N THR A 184 -23.21 5.60 -7.69
CA THR A 184 -22.92 6.77 -8.54
C THR A 184 -23.44 8.09 -7.98
N LYS A 185 -24.29 8.05 -6.95
CA LYS A 185 -24.78 9.24 -6.24
C LYS A 185 -23.92 9.61 -5.04
N GLU A 186 -23.04 8.71 -4.60
CA GLU A 186 -22.12 8.96 -3.50
C GLU A 186 -21.00 9.92 -3.94
N ASP A 187 -20.56 10.78 -3.02
CA ASP A 187 -19.50 11.73 -3.32
C ASP A 187 -18.16 11.02 -3.62
N LEU A 188 -17.35 11.63 -4.49
CA LEU A 188 -16.11 11.00 -4.96
C LEU A 188 -15.13 10.71 -3.83
N LEU A 189 -15.02 11.58 -2.83
CA LEU A 189 -14.09 11.38 -1.71
C LEU A 189 -14.47 10.12 -0.94
N THR A 190 -15.74 9.94 -0.62
CA THR A 190 -16.27 8.74 0.05
C THR A 190 -16.03 7.50 -0.80
N ARG A 191 -16.28 7.55 -2.11
CA ARG A 191 -16.01 6.42 -3.02
C ARG A 191 -14.52 6.06 -3.05
N ARG A 192 -13.62 7.05 -3.08
CA ARG A 192 -12.15 6.81 -3.06
C ARG A 192 -11.69 6.22 -1.73
N ILE A 193 -12.23 6.70 -0.60
CA ILE A 193 -11.94 6.11 0.72
C ILE A 193 -12.44 4.66 0.74
N ALA A 194 -13.65 4.39 0.25
CA ALA A 194 -14.18 3.03 0.20
C ALA A 194 -13.31 2.09 -0.64
N ALA A 195 -12.83 2.55 -1.80
CA ALA A 195 -11.89 1.79 -2.63
C ALA A 195 -10.55 1.54 -1.93
N TYR A 196 -10.03 2.55 -1.24
CA TYR A 196 -8.83 2.42 -0.41
C TYR A 196 -9.01 1.41 0.72
N VAL A 197 -10.18 1.37 1.37
CA VAL A 197 -10.42 0.38 2.41
C VAL A 197 -10.58 -1.03 1.82
N LEU A 198 -11.35 -1.17 0.72
CA LEU A 198 -11.55 -2.46 0.04
C LEU A 198 -10.23 -3.13 -0.34
N ARG A 199 -9.31 -2.39 -0.95
CA ARG A 199 -8.01 -2.95 -1.36
C ARG A 199 -7.15 -3.46 -0.19
N ASN A 200 -7.43 -3.00 1.03
CA ASN A 200 -6.78 -3.43 2.27
C ASN A 200 -7.58 -4.46 3.09
N SER A 201 -8.77 -4.86 2.62
CA SER A 201 -9.72 -5.69 3.36
C SER A 201 -9.77 -7.16 2.89
N GLY A 202 -8.87 -7.55 1.97
CA GLY A 202 -8.81 -8.89 1.38
C GLY A 202 -9.77 -9.09 0.21
N CYS A 203 -9.90 -10.34 -0.24
CA CYS A 203 -10.61 -10.63 -1.49
C CYS A 203 -12.13 -10.44 -1.38
N LEU A 204 -12.76 -10.06 -2.49
CA LEU A 204 -14.22 -10.06 -2.64
C LEU A 204 -14.74 -11.45 -3.03
N SER A 205 -16.05 -11.65 -2.91
CA SER A 205 -16.68 -12.81 -3.54
C SER A 205 -16.59 -12.70 -5.06
N LYS A 206 -16.68 -13.82 -5.79
CA LYS A 206 -16.64 -13.82 -7.26
C LYS A 206 -17.65 -12.83 -7.87
N ASN A 207 -18.90 -12.84 -7.40
CA ASN A 207 -19.95 -11.98 -7.96
C ASN A 207 -19.69 -10.50 -7.67
N ASP A 208 -19.24 -10.19 -6.46
CA ASP A 208 -18.89 -8.82 -6.06
C ASP A 208 -17.68 -8.29 -6.83
N TRP A 209 -16.68 -9.15 -7.03
CA TRP A 209 -15.49 -8.82 -7.80
C TRP A 209 -15.84 -8.56 -9.27
N ILE A 210 -16.68 -9.41 -9.88
CA ILE A 210 -17.17 -9.20 -11.26
C ILE A 210 -17.93 -7.87 -11.35
N ALA A 211 -18.83 -7.59 -10.41
CA ALA A 211 -19.60 -6.35 -10.42
C ALA A 211 -18.71 -5.10 -10.33
N LEU A 212 -17.74 -5.09 -9.40
CA LEU A 212 -16.76 -4.00 -9.28
C LEU A 212 -15.92 -3.86 -10.57
N SER A 213 -15.44 -4.98 -11.09
CA SER A 213 -14.60 -5.06 -12.27
C SER A 213 -15.29 -4.53 -13.53
N GLU A 214 -16.52 -4.98 -13.79
CA GLU A 214 -17.33 -4.54 -14.93
C GLU A 214 -17.68 -3.06 -14.83
N MET A 215 -18.00 -2.57 -13.62
CA MET A 215 -18.27 -1.14 -13.39
C MET A 215 -17.05 -0.30 -13.77
N VAL A 216 -15.86 -0.66 -13.28
CA VAL A 216 -14.63 0.11 -13.55
C VAL A 216 -14.23 0.06 -15.02
N VAL A 217 -14.40 -1.08 -15.69
CA VAL A 217 -14.14 -1.23 -17.13
C VAL A 217 -15.12 -0.39 -17.97
N ALA A 218 -16.35 -0.21 -17.51
CA ALA A 218 -17.35 0.62 -18.18
C ALA A 218 -17.15 2.13 -17.93
N MET A 219 -16.32 2.52 -16.95
CA MET A 219 -16.06 3.94 -16.67
C MET A 219 -15.25 4.59 -17.80
N PRO A 220 -15.55 5.87 -18.14
CA PRO A 220 -14.71 6.67 -19.02
C PRO A 220 -13.27 6.72 -18.49
N LYS A 221 -12.27 6.71 -19.37
CA LYS A 221 -10.84 6.70 -18.98
C LYS A 221 -10.47 7.91 -18.13
N GLU A 222 -11.11 9.04 -18.40
CA GLU A 222 -10.93 10.33 -17.74
C GLU A 222 -11.79 10.45 -16.47
N GLY A 223 -12.55 9.42 -16.12
CA GLY A 223 -13.41 9.39 -14.95
C GLY A 223 -12.63 9.57 -13.65
N GLU A 224 -13.06 10.52 -12.82
CA GLU A 224 -12.40 10.78 -11.54
C GLU A 224 -12.48 9.54 -10.61
N GLY A 225 -11.38 9.25 -9.90
CA GLY A 225 -11.27 8.10 -9.00
C GLY A 225 -11.09 6.73 -9.66
N ARG A 226 -11.18 6.65 -11.00
CA ARG A 226 -11.04 5.41 -11.77
C ARG A 226 -9.83 4.58 -11.39
N LEU A 227 -8.64 5.21 -11.29
CA LEU A 227 -7.42 4.52 -10.89
C LEU A 227 -7.52 3.86 -9.51
N SER A 228 -8.10 4.55 -8.52
CA SER A 228 -8.30 3.96 -7.19
C SER A 228 -9.28 2.78 -7.24
N PHE A 229 -10.27 2.81 -8.13
CA PHE A 229 -11.21 1.70 -8.31
C PHE A 229 -10.61 0.52 -9.07
N LEU A 230 -9.78 0.76 -10.09
CA LEU A 230 -8.97 -0.26 -10.76
C LEU A 230 -8.09 -0.98 -9.73
N ASN A 231 -7.39 -0.22 -8.89
CA ASN A 231 -6.54 -0.78 -7.84
C ASN A 231 -7.34 -1.64 -6.85
N ALA A 232 -8.53 -1.19 -6.45
CA ALA A 232 -9.41 -1.98 -5.60
C ALA A 232 -9.87 -3.28 -6.29
N ALA A 233 -10.30 -3.22 -7.55
CA ALA A 233 -10.67 -4.42 -8.31
C ALA A 233 -9.50 -5.41 -8.40
N LEU A 234 -8.29 -4.94 -8.69
CA LEU A 234 -7.10 -5.78 -8.76
C LEU A 234 -6.75 -6.47 -7.44
N LEU A 235 -6.72 -5.72 -6.33
CA LEU A 235 -6.26 -6.23 -5.05
C LEU A 235 -7.31 -7.04 -4.28
N THR A 236 -8.57 -7.02 -4.76
CA THR A 236 -9.66 -7.82 -4.21
C THR A 236 -9.95 -9.10 -5.01
N ALA A 237 -9.23 -9.36 -6.10
CA ALA A 237 -9.36 -10.58 -6.90
C ALA A 237 -8.88 -11.82 -6.11
N THR A 238 -9.63 -12.92 -6.15
CA THR A 238 -9.09 -14.22 -5.69
C THR A 238 -8.13 -14.81 -6.73
N GLU A 239 -7.38 -15.86 -6.37
CA GLU A 239 -6.48 -16.54 -7.30
C GLU A 239 -7.17 -17.04 -8.57
N ASN A 240 -8.45 -17.42 -8.49
CA ASN A 240 -9.22 -17.84 -9.67
C ASN A 240 -9.51 -16.65 -10.59
N GLU A 241 -9.93 -15.52 -10.03
CA GLU A 241 -10.24 -14.32 -10.81
C GLU A 241 -8.99 -13.72 -11.47
N LYS A 242 -7.82 -13.85 -10.84
CA LYS A 242 -6.52 -13.43 -11.41
C LYS A 242 -6.16 -14.13 -12.73
N GLN A 243 -6.76 -15.28 -13.02
CA GLN A 243 -6.53 -16.05 -14.26
C GLN A 243 -7.52 -15.70 -15.39
N THR A 244 -8.38 -14.70 -15.19
CA THR A 244 -9.40 -14.33 -16.17
C THR A 244 -8.94 -13.21 -17.09
N GLY A 245 -9.46 -13.19 -18.33
CA GLY A 245 -9.20 -12.07 -19.25
C GLY A 245 -9.77 -10.72 -18.76
N LEU A 246 -10.75 -10.73 -17.85
CA LEU A 246 -11.24 -9.51 -17.21
C LEU A 246 -10.18 -8.93 -16.26
N PHE A 247 -9.48 -9.78 -15.50
CA PHE A 247 -8.39 -9.34 -14.65
C PHE A 247 -7.23 -8.78 -15.47
N GLU A 248 -6.83 -9.47 -16.55
CA GLU A 248 -5.79 -9.00 -17.47
C GLU A 248 -6.14 -7.61 -18.03
N LYS A 249 -7.38 -7.43 -18.51
CA LYS A 249 -7.86 -6.14 -19.01
C LYS A 249 -7.77 -5.03 -17.97
N ILE A 250 -8.19 -5.29 -16.73
CA ILE A 250 -8.11 -4.32 -15.63
C ILE A 250 -6.65 -3.98 -15.32
N PHE A 251 -5.78 -4.99 -15.31
CA PHE A 251 -4.36 -4.79 -15.05
C PHE A 251 -3.71 -3.92 -16.13
N ASP A 252 -3.98 -4.18 -17.41
CA ASP A 252 -3.49 -3.37 -18.51
C ASP A 252 -3.95 -1.92 -18.40
N GLU A 253 -5.24 -1.70 -18.12
CA GLU A 253 -5.78 -0.35 -17.93
C GLU A 253 -5.16 0.36 -16.71
N PHE A 254 -4.86 -0.38 -15.64
CA PHE A 254 -4.19 0.13 -14.45
C PHE A 254 -2.74 0.57 -14.72
N ILE A 255 -1.98 -0.22 -15.48
CA ILE A 255 -0.60 0.13 -15.83
C ILE A 255 -0.56 1.38 -16.72
N VAL A 256 -1.49 1.51 -17.68
CA VAL A 256 -1.54 2.66 -18.61
C VAL A 256 -1.71 3.99 -17.88
N GLU A 257 -2.46 4.02 -16.76
CA GLU A 257 -2.60 5.21 -15.90
C GLU A 257 -1.26 5.68 -15.30
N GLY A 258 -0.23 4.81 -15.27
CA GLY A 258 1.11 5.10 -14.75
C GLY A 258 1.91 6.09 -15.57
N ASN A 259 1.47 6.40 -16.78
CA ASN A 259 2.06 7.46 -17.59
C ASN A 259 1.77 8.87 -17.05
N ARG A 260 0.87 8.99 -16.07
CA ARG A 260 0.57 10.27 -15.43
C ARG A 260 1.73 10.70 -14.54
N LYS A 261 2.13 11.97 -14.63
CA LYS A 261 3.11 12.59 -13.71
C LYS A 261 2.51 13.06 -12.39
N ASP A 262 1.36 12.50 -12.02
CA ASP A 262 0.65 12.83 -10.80
C ASP A 262 1.13 11.92 -9.65
N LYS A 263 1.44 12.53 -8.51
CA LYS A 263 1.85 11.82 -7.30
C LYS A 263 0.85 10.75 -6.90
N ALA A 264 -0.42 11.11 -6.78
CA ALA A 264 -1.44 10.20 -6.27
C ALA A 264 -1.56 8.98 -7.18
N ALA A 265 -1.50 9.18 -8.49
CA ALA A 265 -1.53 8.11 -9.47
C ALA A 265 -0.32 7.17 -9.35
N ARG A 266 0.90 7.71 -9.32
CA ARG A 266 2.12 6.90 -9.21
C ARG A 266 2.19 6.13 -7.90
N MET A 267 1.78 6.75 -6.80
CA MET A 267 1.69 6.08 -5.49
C MET A 267 0.66 4.95 -5.49
N ASP A 268 -0.54 5.16 -6.05
CA ASP A 268 -1.55 4.11 -6.14
C ASP A 268 -1.05 2.94 -7.01
N ILE A 269 -0.33 3.23 -8.09
CA ILE A 269 0.24 2.20 -8.97
C ILE A 269 1.35 1.44 -8.29
N ALA A 270 2.28 2.13 -7.64
CA ALA A 270 3.33 1.49 -6.86
C ALA A 270 2.73 0.61 -5.74
N ALA A 271 1.68 1.05 -5.06
CA ALA A 271 0.98 0.26 -4.05
C ALA A 271 0.33 -1.02 -4.64
N GLY A 272 -0.27 -0.93 -5.83
CA GLY A 272 -0.79 -2.11 -6.53
C GLY A 272 0.34 -3.07 -6.93
N LEU A 273 1.39 -2.57 -7.57
CA LEU A 273 2.54 -3.37 -8.01
C LEU A 273 3.33 -3.99 -6.86
N ALA A 274 3.33 -3.36 -5.69
CA ALA A 274 3.89 -3.94 -4.49
C ALA A 274 3.20 -5.26 -4.11
N ILE A 275 1.96 -5.51 -4.55
CA ILE A 275 1.23 -6.76 -4.29
C ILE A 275 1.26 -7.69 -5.51
N ILE A 276 0.89 -7.18 -6.69
CA ILE A 276 0.64 -8.00 -7.89
C ILE A 276 1.69 -7.84 -9.00
N GLY A 277 2.65 -6.92 -8.84
CA GLY A 277 3.67 -6.68 -9.85
C GLY A 277 4.64 -7.85 -10.01
N SER A 278 5.17 -7.99 -11.23
CA SER A 278 6.23 -8.92 -11.62
C SER A 278 7.57 -8.21 -11.84
N GLY A 279 8.63 -8.98 -12.14
CA GLY A 279 9.94 -8.44 -12.51
C GLY A 279 9.92 -7.49 -13.71
N ASP A 280 8.94 -7.61 -14.61
CA ASP A 280 8.81 -6.76 -15.81
C ASP A 280 8.49 -5.30 -15.48
N HIS A 281 8.01 -5.05 -14.25
CA HIS A 281 7.65 -3.73 -13.76
C HIS A 281 8.81 -3.03 -13.05
N LEU A 282 9.91 -3.74 -12.78
CA LEU A 282 11.08 -3.18 -12.09
C LEU A 282 11.71 -1.98 -12.85
N PRO A 283 11.82 -1.98 -14.19
CA PRO A 283 12.37 -0.82 -14.91
C PRO A 283 11.54 0.46 -14.70
N LEU A 284 10.21 0.36 -14.73
CA LEU A 284 9.31 1.48 -14.47
C LEU A 284 9.51 2.03 -13.05
N LEU A 285 9.47 1.14 -12.06
CA LEU A 285 9.61 1.51 -10.65
C LEU A 285 11.00 2.06 -10.34
N ALA A 286 12.06 1.51 -10.93
CA ALA A 286 13.41 2.04 -10.79
C ALA A 286 13.52 3.46 -11.38
N GLY A 287 12.85 3.73 -12.51
CA GLY A 287 12.75 5.07 -13.06
C GLY A 287 12.11 6.08 -12.10
N TRP A 288 11.01 5.69 -11.43
CA TRP A 288 10.37 6.52 -10.41
C TRP A 288 11.22 6.68 -9.15
N MET A 289 11.84 5.60 -8.67
CA MET A 289 12.73 5.62 -7.50
C MET A 289 13.94 6.54 -7.70
N HIS A 290 14.50 6.57 -8.90
CA HIS A 290 15.62 7.45 -9.28
C HIS A 290 15.17 8.84 -9.75
N ASN A 291 13.88 9.15 -9.65
CA ASN A 291 13.30 10.43 -10.02
C ASN A 291 13.64 10.85 -11.48
N VAL A 292 13.63 9.90 -12.43
CA VAL A 292 13.97 10.15 -13.85
C VAL A 292 12.96 11.10 -14.52
N ASP A 293 11.72 11.12 -14.03
CA ASP A 293 10.64 11.94 -14.57
C ASP A 293 9.89 12.67 -13.43
N GLU A 294 10.58 13.61 -12.80
CA GLU A 294 10.08 14.35 -11.64
C GLU A 294 8.83 15.21 -11.94
N SER A 295 7.98 15.37 -10.91
CA SER A 295 6.80 16.24 -10.96
C SER A 295 7.15 17.72 -10.77
N GLY A 296 8.33 18.01 -10.20
CA GLY A 296 8.80 19.35 -9.88
C GLY A 296 8.43 19.82 -8.48
N VAL A 297 7.78 18.96 -7.67
CA VAL A 297 7.46 19.22 -6.27
C VAL A 297 8.22 18.21 -5.41
N ALA A 298 9.31 18.67 -4.78
CA ALA A 298 10.27 17.79 -4.10
C ALA A 298 9.66 16.82 -3.08
N ALA A 299 8.65 17.26 -2.30
CA ALA A 299 7.97 16.40 -1.34
C ALA A 299 7.10 15.33 -2.01
N ASP A 300 6.52 15.65 -3.17
CA ASP A 300 5.71 14.73 -3.94
C ASP A 300 6.57 13.71 -4.67
N ASP A 301 7.70 14.15 -5.23
CA ASP A 301 8.70 13.30 -5.84
C ASP A 301 9.27 12.31 -4.81
N ALA A 302 9.61 12.77 -3.60
CA ALA A 302 10.07 11.90 -2.54
C ALA A 302 9.03 10.83 -2.13
N ASP A 303 7.74 11.17 -2.09
CA ASP A 303 6.68 10.20 -1.80
C ASP A 303 6.54 9.13 -2.91
N VAL A 304 6.70 9.54 -4.18
CA VAL A 304 6.73 8.64 -5.32
C VAL A 304 7.95 7.73 -5.26
N GLN A 305 9.13 8.28 -4.96
CA GLN A 305 10.37 7.51 -4.80
C GLN A 305 10.24 6.48 -3.68
N ALA A 306 9.69 6.86 -2.52
CA ALA A 306 9.45 5.94 -1.40
C ALA A 306 8.50 4.80 -1.80
N SER A 307 7.39 5.13 -2.46
CA SER A 307 6.41 4.15 -2.89
C SER A 307 6.98 3.17 -3.93
N ALA A 308 7.78 3.67 -4.87
CA ALA A 308 8.45 2.85 -5.87
C ALA A 308 9.50 1.92 -5.24
N ALA A 309 10.31 2.44 -4.32
CA ALA A 309 11.29 1.64 -3.57
C ALA A 309 10.62 0.50 -2.78
N TYR A 310 9.49 0.79 -2.12
CA TYR A 310 8.68 -0.23 -1.45
C TYR A 310 8.21 -1.32 -2.42
N ALA A 311 7.65 -0.93 -3.56
CA ALA A 311 7.18 -1.88 -4.58
C ALA A 311 8.31 -2.77 -5.13
N ILE A 312 9.48 -2.18 -5.40
CA ILE A 312 10.69 -2.91 -5.82
C ILE A 312 11.07 -3.98 -4.79
N LEU A 313 11.11 -3.61 -3.50
CA LEU A 313 11.45 -4.55 -2.43
C LEU A 313 10.46 -5.72 -2.35
N LYS A 314 9.16 -5.45 -2.47
CA LYS A 314 8.12 -6.49 -2.46
C LYS A 314 8.18 -7.40 -3.69
N ILE A 315 8.43 -6.86 -4.88
CA ILE A 315 8.63 -7.66 -6.10
C ILE A 315 9.88 -8.53 -5.97
N ALA A 316 10.99 -7.96 -5.50
CA ALA A 316 12.25 -8.67 -5.34
C ALA A 316 12.17 -9.80 -4.30
N GLU A 317 11.42 -9.60 -3.21
CA GLU A 317 11.10 -10.64 -2.23
C GLU A 317 10.34 -11.81 -2.87
N ARG A 318 9.28 -11.52 -3.65
CA ARG A 318 8.52 -12.57 -4.37
C ARG A 318 9.38 -13.34 -5.37
N ILE A 319 10.22 -12.65 -6.14
CA ILE A 319 11.14 -13.31 -7.09
C ILE A 319 12.13 -14.20 -6.34
N SER A 320 12.61 -13.79 -5.17
CA SER A 320 13.55 -14.57 -4.37
C SER A 320 12.90 -15.82 -3.76
N ASN A 321 11.62 -15.75 -3.39
CA ASN A 321 10.88 -16.87 -2.79
C ASN A 321 10.35 -17.90 -3.80
N ASN A 322 10.27 -17.51 -5.09
CA ASN A 322 9.79 -18.38 -6.17
C ASN A 322 10.93 -19.10 -6.93
N ASN A 323 12.19 -18.86 -6.57
CA ASN A 323 13.37 -19.55 -7.10
C ASN A 323 13.95 -20.51 -6.06
#